data_AF-A0A5N5FMX6-F1
#
_entry.id   AF-A0A5N5FMX6-F1
#
_cell.length_a   1.000
_cell.length_b   1.000
_cell.length_c   1.000
_cell.angle_alpha   90.00
_cell.angle_beta   90.00
_cell.angle_gamma   90.00
#
_symmetry.space_group_name_H-M   'P 1'
#
loop_
_entity.id
_entity.type
_entity.pdbx_description
1 polymer ?
#
loop_
_entity_poly.entity_id
_entity_poly.type
_entity_poly.pdbx_seq_one_letter_code
_entity_poly.pdbx_strand_id
1 'polypeptide(L)'
;MEGNLTRFVLLLALLTLQLCSADASPSRSNTQYIRTSCSVTTYPRLCYNSLSIYAGKIKTNPEALAHTALNVTIAATQETSVIMRKLLKIHGLKPIEAAAALDCVEEIGDAVDELQNSIDELSHVVRGSNFWLQMSDIQTWVSAALTDEDTCMDGFDEHNMSGRVENLVRRYIVNVAHLTSNALALINSYASASTEALLP
;
A
#
# COMPACT_ATOMS: atom_id res chain seq x y z
N MET A 1 8.85 -14.77 -54.56
CA MET A 1 7.98 -14.67 -53.36
C MET A 1 8.78 -14.48 -52.06
N GLU A 2 10.05 -14.89 -51.99
CA GLU A 2 10.85 -14.88 -50.76
C GLU A 2 11.34 -13.49 -50.29
N GLY A 3 11.55 -12.55 -51.23
CA GLY A 3 11.99 -11.19 -50.92
C GLY A 3 10.92 -10.29 -50.27
N ASN A 4 9.64 -10.68 -50.35
CA ASN A 4 8.55 -9.91 -49.73
C ASN A 4 8.35 -10.30 -48.26
N LEU A 5 8.59 -11.57 -47.94
CA LEU A 5 8.49 -12.11 -46.57
C LEU A 5 9.59 -11.53 -45.67
N THR A 6 10.83 -11.42 -46.18
CA THR A 6 11.96 -10.81 -45.45
C THR A 6 11.74 -9.32 -45.16
N ARG A 7 11.16 -8.57 -46.11
CA ARG A 7 10.77 -7.16 -45.89
C ARG A 7 9.66 -7.02 -44.85
N PHE A 8 8.69 -7.93 -44.86
CA PHE A 8 7.59 -7.93 -43.88
C PHE A 8 8.10 -8.23 -42.45
N VAL A 9 9.02 -9.19 -42.31
CA VAL A 9 9.66 -9.53 -41.03
C VAL A 9 10.51 -8.36 -40.50
N LEU A 10 11.26 -7.67 -41.38
CA LEU A 10 12.04 -6.49 -40.99
C LEU A 10 11.15 -5.31 -40.57
N LEU A 11 10.03 -5.08 -41.24
CA LEU A 11 9.05 -4.04 -40.86
C LEU A 11 8.39 -4.36 -39.52
N LEU A 12 8.03 -5.62 -39.26
CA LEU A 12 7.49 -6.06 -37.97
C LEU A 12 8.53 -5.91 -36.84
N ALA A 13 9.81 -6.21 -37.10
CA ALA A 13 10.89 -6.02 -36.13
C ALA A 13 11.18 -4.54 -35.82
N LEU A 14 11.01 -3.65 -36.81
CA LEU A 14 11.13 -2.20 -36.61
C LEU A 14 9.94 -1.62 -35.84
N LEU A 15 8.73 -2.16 -36.04
CA LEU A 15 7.52 -1.81 -35.29
C LEU A 15 7.60 -2.26 -33.83
N THR A 16 8.23 -3.41 -33.51
CA THR A 16 8.41 -3.85 -32.13
C THR A 16 9.48 -3.05 -31.37
N LEU A 17 10.48 -2.48 -32.06
CA LEU A 17 11.46 -1.56 -31.47
C LEU A 17 10.84 -0.21 -31.04
N GLN A 18 9.71 0.20 -31.63
CA GLN A 18 9.00 1.45 -31.27
C GLN A 18 8.02 1.29 -30.10
N LEU A 19 7.78 0.07 -29.62
CA LEU A 19 6.90 -0.24 -28.48
C LEU A 19 7.62 -0.35 -27.14
N CYS A 20 8.93 -0.04 -27.07
CA CYS A 20 9.55 0.27 -25.79
C CYS A 20 8.98 1.60 -25.29
N SER A 21 7.93 1.53 -24.47
CA SER A 21 7.60 2.62 -23.56
C SER A 21 8.89 3.02 -22.86
N ALA A 22 9.34 4.26 -23.08
CA ALA A 22 10.39 4.83 -22.28
C ALA A 22 9.85 4.89 -20.85
N ASP A 23 10.19 3.90 -20.02
CA ASP A 23 10.08 4.04 -18.58
C ASP A 23 10.88 5.28 -18.22
N ALA A 24 10.17 6.37 -17.94
CA ALA A 24 10.79 7.63 -17.59
C ALA A 24 11.58 7.38 -16.31
N SER A 25 12.91 7.29 -16.44
CA SER A 25 13.80 7.15 -15.29
C SER A 25 13.39 8.17 -14.23
N PRO A 26 13.24 7.76 -12.95
CA PRO A 26 12.86 8.66 -11.87
C PRO A 26 13.65 9.96 -11.94
N SER A 27 12.97 11.08 -12.24
CA SER A 27 13.67 12.35 -12.21
C SER A 27 14.09 12.66 -10.78
N ARG A 28 15.20 13.40 -10.62
CA ARG A 28 15.66 13.88 -9.31
C ARG A 28 14.57 14.68 -8.58
N SER A 29 13.73 15.41 -9.32
CA SER A 29 12.60 16.16 -8.75
C SER A 29 11.52 15.25 -8.17
N ASN A 30 11.19 14.14 -8.83
CA ASN A 30 10.13 13.22 -8.37
C ASN A 30 10.54 12.49 -7.09
N THR A 31 11.78 12.00 -7.04
CA THR A 31 12.31 11.35 -5.83
C THR A 31 12.48 12.34 -4.67
N GLN A 32 12.84 13.59 -4.96
CA GLN A 32 12.87 14.65 -3.94
C GLN A 32 11.47 14.99 -3.42
N TYR A 33 10.46 15.06 -4.30
CA TYR A 33 9.06 15.26 -3.90
C TYR A 33 8.61 14.17 -2.92
N ILE A 34 8.81 12.89 -3.26
CA ILE A 34 8.48 11.76 -2.37
C ILE A 34 9.20 11.89 -1.03
N ARG A 35 10.49 12.25 -1.04
CA ARG A 35 11.28 12.45 0.19
C ARG A 35 10.67 13.53 1.08
N THR A 36 10.27 14.66 0.50
CA THR A 36 9.63 15.76 1.23
C THR A 36 8.28 15.32 1.77
N SER A 37 7.42 14.69 0.97
CA SER A 37 6.11 14.21 1.42
C SER A 37 6.21 13.15 2.51
N CYS A 38 7.20 12.26 2.45
CA CYS A 38 7.44 11.27 3.49
C CYS A 38 8.02 11.86 4.79
N SER A 39 8.52 13.11 4.79
CA SER A 39 9.17 13.69 5.98
C SER A 39 8.21 14.00 7.11
N VAL A 40 6.90 14.11 6.82
CA VAL A 40 5.85 14.39 7.80
C VAL A 40 5.15 13.12 8.30
N THR A 41 5.55 11.94 7.82
CA THR A 41 4.96 10.67 8.26
C THR A 41 5.68 10.11 9.49
N THR A 42 5.02 9.21 10.22
CA THR A 42 5.60 8.56 11.42
C THR A 42 6.83 7.70 11.09
N TYR A 43 6.86 7.09 9.89
CA TYR A 43 7.97 6.23 9.45
C TYR A 43 8.58 6.71 8.12
N PRO A 44 9.30 7.86 8.10
CA PRO A 44 9.75 8.52 6.86
C PRO A 44 10.65 7.66 5.97
N ARG A 45 11.55 6.89 6.61
CA ARG A 45 12.50 6.03 5.88
C ARG A 45 11.77 4.89 5.18
N LEU A 46 10.79 4.29 5.85
CA LEU A 46 9.96 3.25 5.25
C LEU A 46 9.17 3.85 4.09
N CYS A 47 8.41 4.93 4.33
CA CYS A 47 7.65 5.65 3.32
C CYS A 47 8.47 5.92 2.05
N TYR A 48 9.66 6.52 2.19
CA TYR A 48 10.50 6.84 1.04
C TYR A 48 10.96 5.57 0.29
N ASN A 49 11.43 4.56 1.02
CA ASN A 49 11.93 3.33 0.40
C ASN A 49 10.81 2.60 -0.36
N SER A 50 9.61 2.54 0.21
CA SER A 50 8.45 1.88 -0.39
C SER A 50 7.95 2.61 -1.64
N LEU A 51 8.11 3.93 -1.72
CA LEU A 51 7.50 4.76 -2.77
C LEU A 51 8.47 5.22 -3.85
N SER A 52 9.77 5.30 -3.56
CA SER A 52 10.77 5.86 -4.49
C SER A 52 10.85 5.12 -5.83
N ILE A 53 10.58 3.82 -5.86
CA ILE A 53 10.55 3.02 -7.10
C ILE A 53 9.39 3.42 -8.02
N TYR A 54 8.33 4.03 -7.46
CA TYR A 54 7.17 4.52 -8.20
C TYR A 54 7.27 6.00 -8.58
N ALA A 55 8.45 6.63 -8.43
CA ALA A 55 8.64 8.05 -8.70
C ALA A 55 8.25 8.50 -10.13
N GLY A 56 8.38 7.62 -11.13
CA GLY A 56 7.89 7.90 -12.49
C GLY A 56 6.36 8.01 -12.57
N LYS A 57 5.64 7.17 -11.81
CA LYS A 57 4.17 7.16 -11.70
C LYS A 57 3.66 8.31 -10.84
N ILE A 58 4.27 8.52 -9.68
CA ILE A 58 3.88 9.54 -8.69
C ILE A 58 4.14 10.96 -9.23
N LYS A 59 5.28 11.17 -9.91
CA LYS A 59 5.78 12.48 -10.31
C LYS A 59 5.82 13.43 -9.10
N THR A 60 5.14 14.58 -9.19
CA THR A 60 4.93 15.54 -8.10
C THR A 60 3.44 15.73 -7.83
N ASN A 61 2.65 14.66 -7.97
CA ASN A 61 1.20 14.69 -7.84
C ASN A 61 0.77 14.10 -6.48
N PRO A 62 0.07 14.85 -5.61
CA PRO A 62 -0.33 14.39 -4.27
C PRO A 62 -1.40 13.29 -4.31
N GLU A 63 -2.32 13.34 -5.28
CA GLU A 63 -3.33 12.30 -5.48
C GLU A 63 -2.66 10.99 -5.92
N ALA A 64 -1.75 11.05 -6.90
CA ALA A 64 -0.98 9.89 -7.35
C ALA A 64 -0.09 9.31 -6.24
N LEU A 65 0.44 10.16 -5.35
CA LEU A 65 1.20 9.75 -4.18
C LEU A 65 0.33 8.99 -3.18
N ALA A 66 -0.83 9.53 -2.81
CA ALA A 66 -1.78 8.88 -1.90
C ALA A 66 -2.26 7.53 -2.46
N HIS A 67 -2.66 7.51 -3.74
CA HIS A 67 -3.03 6.30 -4.49
C HIS A 67 -1.92 5.24 -4.45
N THR A 68 -0.67 5.64 -4.68
CA THR A 68 0.44 4.71 -4.71
C THR A 68 0.77 4.18 -3.32
N ALA A 69 0.71 5.03 -2.29
CA ALA A 69 0.92 4.62 -0.90
C ALA A 69 -0.14 3.60 -0.44
N LEU A 70 -1.39 3.83 -0.78
CA LEU A 70 -2.48 2.92 -0.44
C LEU A 70 -2.32 1.57 -1.17
N ASN A 71 -2.02 1.58 -2.48
CA ASN A 71 -1.77 0.34 -3.24
C ASN A 71 -0.56 -0.47 -2.70
N VAL A 72 0.53 0.21 -2.31
CA VAL A 72 1.69 -0.46 -1.71
C VAL A 72 1.33 -1.09 -0.38
N THR A 73 0.51 -0.42 0.42
CA THR A 73 -0.01 -0.94 1.69
C THR A 73 -0.88 -2.16 1.44
N ILE A 74 -1.89 -2.08 0.55
CA ILE A 74 -2.77 -3.21 0.18
C ILE A 74 -1.95 -4.44 -0.22
N ALA A 75 -0.95 -4.27 -1.09
CA ALA A 75 -0.13 -5.40 -1.55
C ALA A 75 0.62 -6.06 -0.39
N ALA A 76 1.18 -5.27 0.54
CA ALA A 76 1.87 -5.77 1.72
C ALA A 76 0.91 -6.45 2.71
N THR A 77 -0.29 -5.91 2.93
CA THR A 77 -1.31 -6.49 3.80
C THR A 77 -1.86 -7.79 3.22
N GLN A 78 -2.09 -7.87 1.90
CA GLN A 78 -2.47 -9.11 1.21
C GLN A 78 -1.39 -10.20 1.32
N GLU A 79 -0.11 -9.84 1.13
CA GLU A 79 1.00 -10.77 1.32
C GLU A 79 1.05 -11.27 2.77
N THR A 80 0.89 -10.36 3.73
CA THR A 80 0.85 -10.67 5.16
C THR A 80 -0.31 -11.59 5.50
N SER A 81 -1.51 -11.34 4.97
CA SER A 81 -2.69 -12.20 5.10
C SER A 81 -2.43 -13.64 4.63
N VAL A 82 -1.74 -13.81 3.49
CA VAL A 82 -1.31 -15.13 3.00
C VAL A 82 -0.32 -15.80 3.95
N ILE A 83 0.61 -15.04 4.52
CA ILE A 83 1.61 -15.54 5.49
C ILE A 83 0.92 -15.97 6.79
N MET A 84 -0.01 -15.18 7.31
CA MET A 84 -0.77 -15.51 8.52
C MET A 84 -1.60 -16.80 8.32
N ARG A 85 -2.26 -16.96 7.17
CA ARG A 85 -2.94 -18.23 6.83
C ARG A 85 -2.00 -19.43 6.75
N LYS A 86 -0.73 -19.23 6.37
CA LYS A 86 0.27 -20.32 6.36
C LYS A 86 0.77 -20.66 7.76
N LEU A 87 0.80 -19.69 8.68
CA LEU A 87 1.17 -19.92 10.08
C LEU A 87 0.26 -20.94 10.75
N LEU A 88 -1.05 -20.88 10.49
CA LEU A 88 -2.05 -21.85 10.99
C LEU A 88 -1.76 -23.31 10.60
N LYS A 89 -0.90 -23.53 9.58
CA LYS A 89 -0.53 -24.88 9.11
C LYS A 89 0.74 -25.41 9.76
N ILE A 90 1.38 -24.66 10.65
CA ILE A 90 2.57 -25.11 11.37
C ILE A 90 2.18 -26.23 12.34
N HIS A 91 2.88 -27.36 12.23
CA HIS A 91 2.72 -28.45 13.19
C HIS A 91 3.31 -28.07 14.55
N GLY A 92 2.59 -28.42 15.61
CA GLY A 92 3.06 -28.23 16.99
C GLY A 92 2.76 -26.85 17.59
N LEU A 93 1.87 -26.06 16.98
CA LEU A 93 1.30 -24.87 17.62
C LEU A 93 0.59 -25.28 18.91
N LYS A 94 0.84 -24.52 19.99
CA LYS A 94 0.02 -24.63 21.18
C LYS A 94 -1.40 -24.15 20.86
N PRO A 95 -2.44 -24.69 21.53
CA PRO A 95 -3.81 -24.24 21.31
C PRO A 95 -4.00 -22.73 21.40
N ILE A 96 -3.30 -22.08 22.35
CA ILE A 96 -3.36 -20.62 22.53
C ILE A 96 -2.66 -19.85 21.39
N GLU A 97 -1.56 -20.38 20.85
CA GLU A 97 -0.87 -19.78 19.69
C GLU A 97 -1.71 -19.93 18.42
N ALA A 98 -2.44 -21.04 18.29
CA ALA A 98 -3.34 -21.29 17.17
C ALA A 98 -4.58 -20.39 17.21
N ALA A 99 -5.12 -20.11 18.40
CA ALA A 99 -6.22 -19.17 18.60
C ALA A 99 -5.80 -17.74 18.23
N ALA A 100 -4.73 -17.20 18.83
CA ALA A 100 -4.24 -15.87 18.51
C ALA A 100 -3.84 -15.70 17.03
N ALA A 101 -3.31 -16.76 16.40
CA ALA A 101 -3.03 -16.75 14.97
C ALA A 101 -4.29 -16.79 14.10
N LEU A 102 -5.39 -17.39 14.58
CA LEU A 102 -6.66 -17.38 13.87
C LEU A 102 -7.29 -15.99 13.95
N ASP A 103 -7.34 -15.40 15.15
CA ASP A 103 -7.85 -14.04 15.37
C ASP A 103 -7.07 -13.05 14.49
N CYS A 104 -5.74 -13.11 14.50
CA CYS A 104 -4.94 -12.25 13.61
C CYS A 104 -5.18 -12.49 12.11
N VAL A 105 -5.57 -13.71 11.68
CA VAL A 105 -5.95 -13.95 10.28
C VAL A 105 -7.25 -13.25 9.93
N GLU A 106 -8.20 -13.17 10.87
CA GLU A 106 -9.47 -12.45 10.71
C GLU A 106 -9.22 -10.94 10.64
N GLU A 107 -8.51 -10.36 11.62
CA GLU A 107 -8.18 -8.93 11.66
C GLU A 107 -7.43 -8.48 10.39
N ILE A 108 -6.45 -9.26 9.93
CA ILE A 108 -5.72 -8.92 8.69
C ILE A 108 -6.55 -9.19 7.43
N GLY A 109 -7.59 -10.00 7.51
CA GLY A 109 -8.61 -10.10 6.47
C GLY A 109 -9.41 -8.82 6.36
N ASP A 110 -9.92 -8.33 7.49
CA ASP A 110 -10.73 -7.12 7.58
C ASP A 110 -9.92 -5.88 7.14
N ALA A 111 -8.67 -5.75 7.59
CA ALA A 111 -7.75 -4.70 7.13
C ALA A 111 -7.58 -4.69 5.59
N VAL A 112 -7.56 -5.85 4.93
CA VAL A 112 -7.48 -5.91 3.45
C VAL A 112 -8.74 -5.35 2.82
N ASP A 113 -9.92 -5.71 3.33
CA ASP A 113 -11.20 -5.27 2.79
C ASP A 113 -11.39 -3.76 2.98
N GLU A 114 -11.00 -3.22 4.13
CA GLU A 114 -11.05 -1.79 4.41
C GLU A 114 -10.08 -0.97 3.55
N LEU A 115 -8.85 -1.46 3.36
CA LEU A 115 -7.91 -0.84 2.44
C LEU A 115 -8.41 -0.92 0.99
N GLN A 116 -9.14 -1.99 0.61
CA GLN A 116 -9.74 -2.12 -0.71
C GLN A 116 -10.89 -1.11 -0.91
N ASN A 117 -11.78 -0.97 0.08
CA ASN A 117 -12.82 0.07 0.07
C ASN A 117 -12.20 1.47 -0.07
N SER A 118 -11.10 1.71 0.64
CA SER A 118 -10.35 2.96 0.60
C SER A 118 -9.83 3.28 -0.80
N ILE A 119 -9.24 2.31 -1.52
CA ILE A 119 -8.69 2.57 -2.85
C ILE A 119 -9.78 2.69 -3.91
N ASP A 120 -10.88 1.96 -3.76
CA ASP A 120 -12.03 2.06 -4.65
C ASP A 120 -12.65 3.45 -4.55
N GLU A 121 -12.89 3.94 -3.32
CA GLU A 121 -13.39 5.29 -3.10
C GLU A 121 -12.40 6.35 -3.59
N LEU A 122 -11.10 6.21 -3.27
CA LEU A 122 -10.06 7.14 -3.71
C LEU A 122 -9.94 7.21 -5.25
N SER A 123 -10.27 6.12 -5.95
CA SER A 123 -10.32 6.06 -7.42
C SER A 123 -11.54 6.76 -8.02
N HIS A 124 -12.57 6.98 -7.20
CA HIS A 124 -13.82 7.63 -7.58
C HIS A 124 -14.01 9.00 -6.91
N VAL A 125 -12.97 9.56 -6.29
CA VAL A 125 -13.02 10.90 -5.70
C VAL A 125 -13.35 11.93 -6.78
N VAL A 126 -14.47 12.63 -6.61
CA VAL A 126 -14.89 13.71 -7.50
C VAL A 126 -14.64 15.05 -6.82
N ARG A 127 -13.87 15.93 -7.47
CA ARG A 127 -13.71 17.32 -7.00
C ARG A 127 -15.08 18.00 -6.94
N GLY A 128 -15.50 18.44 -5.76
CA GLY A 128 -16.81 19.05 -5.53
C GLY A 128 -17.33 18.82 -4.12
N SER A 129 -18.65 18.92 -3.92
CA SER A 129 -19.31 18.81 -2.61
C SER A 129 -19.06 17.48 -1.90
N ASN A 130 -18.83 16.40 -2.66
CA ASN A 130 -18.67 15.06 -2.10
C ASN A 130 -17.23 14.78 -1.67
N PHE A 131 -16.24 15.53 -2.16
CA PHE A 131 -14.81 15.28 -1.90
C PHE A 131 -14.52 15.05 -0.42
N TRP A 132 -15.06 15.90 0.48
CA TRP A 132 -14.80 15.79 1.91
C TRP A 132 -15.41 14.55 2.55
N LEU A 133 -16.59 14.14 2.10
CA LEU A 133 -17.24 12.94 2.58
C LEU A 133 -16.45 11.71 2.13
N GLN A 134 -16.09 11.65 0.85
CA GLN A 134 -15.27 10.55 0.31
C GLN A 134 -13.91 10.46 1.01
N MET A 135 -13.23 11.59 1.23
CA MET A 135 -11.96 11.60 1.97
C MET A 135 -12.13 11.16 3.43
N SER A 136 -13.24 11.54 4.09
CA SER A 136 -13.55 11.10 5.45
C SER A 136 -13.78 9.59 5.52
N ASP A 137 -14.47 9.01 4.54
CA ASP A 137 -14.70 7.56 4.45
C ASP A 137 -13.37 6.83 4.25
N ILE A 138 -12.54 7.30 3.30
CA ILE A 138 -11.18 6.77 3.06
C ILE A 138 -10.33 6.83 4.35
N GLN A 139 -10.32 7.96 5.04
CA GLN A 139 -9.57 8.12 6.29
C GLN A 139 -10.07 7.16 7.38
N THR A 140 -11.38 6.94 7.44
CA THR A 140 -12.01 6.04 8.41
C THR A 140 -11.57 4.60 8.16
N TRP A 141 -11.71 4.10 6.93
CA TRP A 141 -11.30 2.74 6.59
C TRP A 141 -9.80 2.50 6.74
N VAL A 142 -8.94 3.45 6.34
CA VAL A 142 -7.48 3.28 6.55
C VAL A 142 -7.11 3.31 8.05
N SER A 143 -7.85 4.07 8.87
CA SER A 143 -7.64 4.08 10.32
C SER A 143 -8.15 2.81 11.00
N ALA A 144 -9.24 2.25 10.50
CA ALA A 144 -9.75 0.97 10.95
C ALA A 144 -8.76 -0.16 10.61
N ALA A 145 -8.19 -0.17 9.40
CA ALA A 145 -7.20 -1.18 9.02
C ALA A 145 -5.95 -1.15 9.91
N LEU A 146 -5.54 0.06 10.33
CA LEU A 146 -4.44 0.21 11.30
C LEU A 146 -4.82 -0.31 12.69
N THR A 147 -6.09 -0.17 13.08
CA THR A 147 -6.61 -0.70 14.35
C THR A 147 -6.64 -2.22 14.31
N ASP A 148 -7.06 -2.84 13.22
CA ASP A 148 -7.06 -4.30 13.05
C ASP A 148 -5.63 -4.87 13.07
N GLU A 149 -4.68 -4.16 12.44
CA GLU A 149 -3.25 -4.50 12.49
C GLU A 149 -2.70 -4.46 13.93
N ASP A 150 -3.11 -3.48 14.73
CA ASP A 150 -2.76 -3.40 16.16
C ASP A 150 -3.47 -4.50 16.98
N THR A 151 -4.77 -4.75 16.75
CA THR A 151 -5.56 -5.80 17.42
C THR A 151 -4.99 -7.19 17.17
N CYS A 152 -4.53 -7.48 15.95
CA CYS A 152 -3.81 -8.72 15.66
C CYS A 152 -2.64 -8.92 16.63
N MET A 153 -1.90 -7.87 16.97
CA MET A 153 -0.75 -7.96 17.88
C MET A 153 -1.15 -8.09 19.35
N ASP A 154 -2.21 -7.43 19.78
CA ASP A 154 -2.70 -7.47 21.16
C ASP A 154 -3.04 -8.92 21.59
N GLY A 155 -3.63 -9.72 20.70
CA GLY A 155 -3.92 -11.14 20.96
C GLY A 155 -2.68 -12.00 21.27
N PHE A 156 -1.48 -11.58 20.85
CA PHE A 156 -0.22 -12.24 21.20
C PHE A 156 0.41 -11.68 22.48
N ASP A 157 0.25 -10.39 22.74
CA ASP A 157 0.83 -9.69 23.89
C ASP A 157 0.09 -10.00 25.21
N GLU A 158 -1.24 -10.19 25.18
CA GLU A 158 -2.06 -10.50 26.37
C GLU A 158 -1.66 -11.79 27.10
N HIS A 159 -1.01 -12.71 26.38
CA HIS A 159 -0.69 -14.05 26.89
C HIS A 159 0.80 -14.26 27.19
N ASN A 160 1.63 -13.20 27.14
CA ASN A 160 3.10 -13.29 27.25
C ASN A 160 3.66 -14.38 26.32
N MET A 161 3.08 -14.52 25.12
CA MET A 161 3.44 -15.57 24.17
C MET A 161 4.79 -15.30 23.51
N SER A 162 5.88 -15.37 24.28
CA SER A 162 7.22 -15.24 23.73
C SER A 162 7.59 -16.50 22.94
N GLY A 163 7.69 -16.38 21.62
CA GLY A 163 7.94 -17.55 20.77
C GLY A 163 8.27 -17.26 19.32
N ARG A 164 8.62 -18.31 18.58
CA ARG A 164 8.94 -18.21 17.14
C ARG A 164 7.76 -17.69 16.31
N VAL A 165 6.53 -18.04 16.71
CA VAL A 165 5.29 -17.67 16.01
C VAL A 165 5.02 -16.18 16.19
N GLU A 166 4.94 -15.72 17.43
CA GLU A 166 4.74 -14.31 17.80
C GLU A 166 5.80 -13.40 17.16
N ASN A 167 7.09 -13.78 17.20
CA ASN A 167 8.14 -13.02 16.50
C ASN A 167 7.96 -12.97 14.98
N LEU A 168 7.39 -14.02 14.36
CA LEU A 168 7.12 -14.02 12.94
C LEU A 168 5.93 -13.10 12.63
N VAL A 169 4.83 -13.24 13.37
CA VAL A 169 3.63 -12.40 13.25
C VAL A 169 4.02 -10.93 13.41
N ARG A 170 4.64 -10.57 14.54
CA ARG A 170 5.09 -9.21 14.85
C ARG A 170 5.88 -8.57 13.71
N ARG A 171 6.81 -9.32 13.10
CA ARG A 171 7.63 -8.79 12.00
C ARG A 171 6.78 -8.32 10.82
N TYR A 172 5.80 -9.11 10.41
CA TYR A 172 4.97 -8.78 9.25
C TYR A 172 3.93 -7.71 9.59
N ILE A 173 3.28 -7.86 10.74
CA ILE A 173 2.19 -6.98 11.18
C ILE A 173 2.69 -5.57 11.45
N VAL A 174 3.80 -5.42 12.19
CA VAL A 174 4.41 -4.10 12.43
C VAL A 174 4.81 -3.42 11.11
N ASN A 175 5.26 -4.19 10.13
CA ASN A 175 5.61 -3.63 8.83
C ASN A 175 4.37 -3.09 8.08
N VAL A 176 3.24 -3.81 8.09
CA VAL A 176 2.00 -3.33 7.46
C VAL A 176 1.41 -2.16 8.23
N ALA A 177 1.35 -2.21 9.56
CA ALA A 177 0.96 -1.07 10.42
C ALA A 177 1.75 0.21 10.11
N HIS A 178 3.07 0.09 9.92
CA HIS A 178 3.89 1.23 9.56
C HIS A 178 3.62 1.75 8.14
N LEU A 179 3.28 0.87 7.19
CA LEU A 179 2.88 1.27 5.83
C LEU A 179 1.50 1.95 5.85
N THR A 180 0.53 1.37 6.55
CA THR A 180 -0.83 1.91 6.75
C THR A 180 -0.77 3.30 7.39
N SER A 181 0.00 3.45 8.48
CA SER A 181 0.23 4.75 9.13
C SER A 181 0.82 5.79 8.18
N ASN A 182 1.80 5.41 7.36
CA ASN A 182 2.35 6.32 6.35
C ASN A 182 1.33 6.67 5.25
N ALA A 183 0.54 5.70 4.78
CA ALA A 183 -0.49 5.92 3.78
C ALA A 183 -1.57 6.89 4.29
N LEU A 184 -2.05 6.70 5.53
CA LEU A 184 -2.98 7.61 6.20
C LEU A 184 -2.44 9.04 6.28
N ALA A 185 -1.17 9.21 6.67
CA ALA A 185 -0.55 10.53 6.74
C ALA A 185 -0.49 11.23 5.36
N LEU A 186 -0.22 10.49 4.29
CA LEU A 186 -0.19 11.02 2.93
C LEU A 186 -1.60 11.33 2.39
N ILE A 187 -2.59 10.50 2.72
CA ILE A 187 -4.02 10.73 2.44
C ILE A 187 -4.50 12.01 3.14
N ASN A 188 -4.14 12.19 4.41
CA ASN A 188 -4.45 13.41 5.17
C ASN A 188 -3.81 14.64 4.53
N SER A 189 -2.54 14.54 4.11
CA SER A 189 -1.85 15.62 3.41
C SER A 189 -2.52 15.97 2.08
N TYR A 190 -2.99 14.97 1.33
CA TYR A 190 -3.74 15.17 0.08
C TYR A 190 -5.10 15.86 0.34
N ALA A 191 -5.83 15.44 1.36
CA ALA A 191 -7.08 16.06 1.77
C ALA A 191 -6.85 17.54 2.12
N SER A 192 -5.89 17.85 3.00
CA SER A 192 -5.60 19.23 3.42
C SER A 192 -5.15 20.14 2.28
N ALA A 193 -4.26 19.66 1.41
CA ALA A 193 -3.83 20.44 0.24
C ALA A 193 -4.99 20.76 -0.72
N SER A 194 -6.00 19.89 -0.76
CA SER A 194 -7.22 20.13 -1.55
C SER A 194 -8.15 21.14 -0.87
N THR A 195 -8.09 21.32 0.46
CA THR A 195 -8.80 22.40 1.17
C THR A 195 -8.26 23.75 0.75
N GLU A 196 -6.94 23.91 0.76
CA GLU A 196 -6.28 25.18 0.41
C GLU A 196 -6.54 25.59 -1.04
N ALA A 197 -6.63 24.61 -1.96
CA ALA A 197 -6.94 24.88 -3.37
C ALA A 197 -8.42 25.22 -3.66
N LEU A 198 -9.32 24.99 -2.71
CA LEU A 198 -10.77 25.23 -2.82
C LEU A 198 -11.24 26.47 -2.06
N LEU A 199 -10.37 27.13 -1.30
CA LEU A 199 -10.65 28.41 -0.65
C LEU A 199 -10.27 29.58 -1.59
N PRO A 200 -11.12 30.60 -1.74
CA PRO A 200 -10.86 31.77 -2.59
C PRO A 200 -9.74 32.67 -2.07
#